data_AF-T0KR58-F1
#
_entry.id   AF-T0KR58-F1
#
_cell.length_a   1.000
_cell.length_b   1.000
_cell.length_c   1.000
_cell.angle_alpha   90.00
_cell.angle_beta   90.00
_cell.angle_gamma   90.00
#
_symmetry.space_group_name_H-M   'P 1'
#
loop_
_entity.id
_entity.type
_entity.pdbx_description
1 polymer ?
#
loop_
_entity_poly.entity_id
_entity_poly.type
_entity_poly.pdbx_seq_one_letter_code
_entity_poly.pdbx_strand_id
1 'polypeptide(L)'
;MKSVPEDQALQILWSLRSNDDLASVLTAAKAGVRKKALLPDQRSMRSKLPQESSLELELMVKNPTAYPTPKSSLTASERAGLLGPKRLRRSKSLDHQLMALFYQQPGLEYPGHPPVLPIPGVLRSDSPSPGSSSLSADPSEALPPYMGSTFSTLCQFWRILHGVTLSYYKDKPTSLPEHASIDFAEFKYRELLAWIEALPSDQALKDHSPHHVVVLHIWFHASILDLFRPFLQSTARERQRLKTFSARRSYPEAAYNASVNQLKQLVVRYRCNYESSAYTMLWQTALIYVANAVLHNTEDPEWRLYFLACIYGYEGLRTSYRVAEVISRGLLTMSLQEGDMSGSEARYLLKQVTEPEGAGGKGDVRATFMADLDLAMTDPEAAKVENLARRFEDVALFSDFTTMDDEEARRFQRIETPDGAE
;
A
#
# COMPACT_ATOMS: atom_id res chain seq x y z
N MET A 1 -29.13 -31.39 3.09
CA MET A 1 -28.52 -30.33 2.24
C MET A 1 -29.45 -29.76 1.16
N LYS A 2 -30.56 -30.42 0.77
CA LYS A 2 -31.48 -29.90 -0.27
C LYS A 2 -32.48 -28.82 0.18
N SER A 3 -32.34 -28.27 1.38
CA SER A 3 -33.28 -27.27 1.94
C SER A 3 -32.60 -26.10 2.65
N VAL A 4 -31.32 -25.86 2.35
CA VAL A 4 -30.56 -24.75 2.92
C VAL A 4 -30.40 -23.67 1.85
N PRO A 5 -30.70 -22.40 2.15
CA PRO A 5 -30.45 -21.27 1.24
C PRO A 5 -28.99 -21.26 0.73
N GLU A 6 -28.80 -20.90 -0.53
CA GLU A 6 -27.51 -21.04 -1.25
C GLU A 6 -26.37 -20.24 -0.59
N ASP A 7 -26.67 -19.08 -0.02
CA ASP A 7 -25.78 -18.24 0.77
C ASP A 7 -25.28 -18.93 2.05
N GLN A 8 -26.15 -19.69 2.73
CA GLN A 8 -25.76 -20.49 3.89
C GLN A 8 -25.00 -21.76 3.50
N ALA A 9 -25.31 -22.37 2.36
CA ALA A 9 -24.58 -23.51 1.82
C ALA A 9 -23.12 -23.14 1.48
N LEU A 10 -22.91 -21.95 0.91
CA LEU A 10 -21.58 -21.43 0.59
C LEU A 10 -20.75 -21.10 1.84
N GLN A 11 -21.37 -20.54 2.89
CA GLN A 11 -20.67 -20.32 4.16
C GLN A 11 -20.27 -21.62 4.87
N ILE A 12 -21.14 -22.63 4.84
CA ILE A 12 -20.83 -23.96 5.38
C ILE A 12 -19.68 -24.59 4.58
N LEU A 13 -19.71 -24.53 3.25
CA LEU A 13 -18.63 -25.03 2.39
C LEU A 13 -17.30 -24.32 2.62
N TRP A 14 -17.31 -23.01 2.82
CA TRP A 14 -16.12 -22.25 3.19
C TRP A 14 -15.57 -22.67 4.56
N SER A 15 -16.46 -22.88 5.53
CA SER A 15 -16.08 -23.26 6.89
C SER A 15 -15.50 -24.68 6.96
N LEU A 16 -15.96 -25.57 6.07
CA LEU A 16 -15.44 -26.93 5.87
C LEU A 16 -14.09 -26.96 5.16
N ARG A 17 -13.77 -25.92 4.38
CA ARG A 17 -12.50 -25.81 3.65
C ARG A 17 -11.38 -25.22 4.49
N SER A 18 -11.73 -24.52 5.57
CA SER A 18 -10.81 -23.78 6.43
C SER A 18 -10.64 -24.37 7.83
N ASN A 19 -11.29 -25.49 8.16
CA ASN A 19 -11.16 -26.17 9.45
C ASN A 19 -10.95 -27.67 9.26
N ASP A 20 -10.02 -28.24 10.04
CA ASP A 20 -9.69 -29.67 10.01
C ASP A 20 -10.66 -30.57 10.81
N ASP A 21 -11.57 -29.99 11.61
CA ASP A 21 -12.57 -30.75 12.37
C ASP A 21 -14.00 -30.60 11.80
N LEU A 22 -14.45 -31.64 11.13
CA LEU A 22 -15.76 -31.73 10.49
C LEU A 22 -16.94 -31.75 11.50
N ALA A 23 -16.72 -32.25 12.71
CA ALA A 23 -17.78 -32.51 13.69
C ALA A 23 -18.28 -31.23 14.38
N SER A 24 -17.37 -30.30 14.69
CA SER A 24 -17.70 -28.99 15.27
C SER A 24 -18.52 -28.13 14.31
N VAL A 25 -18.17 -28.12 13.02
CA VAL A 25 -18.87 -27.34 11.98
C VAL A 25 -20.32 -27.81 11.79
N LEU A 26 -20.56 -29.13 11.77
CA LEU A 26 -21.91 -29.70 11.66
C LEU A 26 -22.78 -29.43 12.89
N THR A 27 -22.16 -29.32 14.07
CA THR A 27 -22.86 -29.02 15.33
C THR A 27 -23.26 -27.55 15.39
N ALA A 28 -22.39 -26.63 14.94
CA ALA A 28 -22.68 -25.21 14.81
C ALA A 28 -23.78 -24.93 13.77
N ALA A 29 -23.75 -25.61 12.61
CA ALA A 29 -24.76 -25.47 11.57
C ALA A 29 -26.16 -25.91 12.05
N LYS A 30 -26.24 -26.97 12.87
CA LYS A 30 -27.51 -27.40 13.48
C LYS A 30 -28.02 -26.43 14.54
N ALA A 31 -27.13 -25.76 15.27
CA ALA A 31 -27.50 -24.75 16.28
C ALA A 31 -28.06 -23.46 15.66
N GLY A 32 -27.53 -23.05 14.49
CA GLY A 32 -27.96 -21.83 13.78
C GLY A 32 -29.42 -21.86 13.28
N VAL A 33 -29.98 -23.04 13.00
CA VAL A 33 -31.36 -23.19 12.53
C VAL A 33 -32.39 -22.87 13.62
N ARG A 34 -32.00 -22.85 14.91
CA ARG A 34 -32.95 -22.75 16.04
C ARG A 34 -33.09 -21.36 16.68
N LYS A 35 -32.33 -20.33 16.30
CA LYS A 35 -32.43 -19.00 16.92
C LYS A 35 -32.84 -17.93 15.92
N LYS A 36 -34.15 -17.72 15.78
CA LYS A 36 -34.74 -16.55 15.13
C LYS A 36 -35.78 -15.93 16.08
N ALA A 37 -35.32 -15.14 17.06
CA ALA A 37 -36.09 -14.12 17.78
C ALA A 37 -35.23 -13.50 18.91
N LEU A 38 -34.62 -12.35 18.65
CA LEU A 38 -34.56 -11.16 19.52
C LEU A 38 -33.51 -10.18 18.94
N LEU A 39 -33.97 -8.99 18.56
CA LEU A 39 -33.10 -7.85 18.22
C LEU A 39 -32.48 -7.27 19.51
N PRO A 40 -31.17 -6.94 19.55
CA PRO A 40 -30.62 -6.12 20.61
C PRO A 40 -30.45 -4.64 20.21
N ASP A 41 -30.75 -3.84 21.22
CA ASP A 41 -30.73 -2.39 21.44
C ASP A 41 -29.54 -1.58 20.85
N GLN A 42 -29.85 -0.39 20.34
CA GLN A 42 -28.99 0.53 19.57
C GLN A 42 -27.87 1.22 20.39
N ARG A 43 -27.68 0.90 21.68
CA ARG A 43 -26.64 1.51 22.53
C ARG A 43 -25.31 0.75 22.59
N SER A 44 -25.21 -0.43 21.99
CA SER A 44 -24.01 -1.29 22.02
C SER A 44 -23.19 -1.29 20.72
N MET A 45 -23.27 -0.23 19.91
CA MET A 45 -22.48 -0.10 18.66
C MET A 45 -21.27 0.83 18.76
N ARG A 46 -20.88 1.24 19.98
CA ARG A 46 -19.74 2.16 20.19
C ARG A 46 -18.42 1.48 20.57
N SER A 47 -18.37 0.14 20.64
CA SER A 47 -17.21 -0.60 21.15
C SER A 47 -16.42 -1.40 20.09
N LYS A 48 -16.61 -1.12 18.79
CA LYS A 48 -15.86 -1.80 17.72
C LYS A 48 -15.42 -0.85 16.59
N LEU A 49 -14.95 0.35 16.91
CA LEU A 49 -14.06 1.04 15.98
C LEU A 49 -12.62 0.57 16.27
N PRO A 50 -11.76 0.41 15.25
CA PRO A 50 -10.31 0.36 15.46
C PRO A 50 -9.90 1.49 16.40
N GLN A 51 -8.90 1.29 17.26
CA GLN A 51 -8.41 2.36 18.13
C GLN A 51 -7.77 3.47 17.28
N GLU A 52 -8.61 4.33 16.69
CA GLU A 52 -8.18 5.49 15.91
C GLU A 52 -7.33 6.38 16.83
N SER A 53 -6.14 6.72 16.36
CA SER A 53 -5.25 7.54 17.16
C SER A 53 -5.84 8.95 17.32
N SER A 54 -5.52 9.63 18.41
CA SER A 54 -5.96 11.03 18.61
C SER A 54 -5.48 11.95 17.48
N LEU A 55 -4.37 11.63 16.79
CA LEU A 55 -3.90 12.39 15.63
C LEU A 55 -4.72 12.06 14.38
N GLU A 56 -5.05 10.80 14.15
CA GLU A 56 -5.88 10.36 13.02
C GLU A 56 -7.25 11.04 13.04
N LEU A 57 -7.89 11.13 14.21
CA LEU A 57 -9.13 11.89 14.39
C LEU A 57 -8.95 13.39 14.09
N GLU A 58 -7.85 14.01 14.53
CA GLU A 58 -7.57 15.41 14.21
C GLU A 58 -7.36 15.60 12.70
N LEU A 59 -6.66 14.67 12.04
CA LEU A 59 -6.44 14.69 10.60
C LEU A 59 -7.75 14.56 9.82
N MET A 60 -8.64 13.65 10.22
CA MET A 60 -9.96 13.49 9.61
C MET A 60 -10.84 14.73 9.71
N VAL A 61 -10.77 15.43 10.85
CA VAL A 61 -11.56 16.65 11.08
C VAL A 61 -10.98 17.86 10.33
N LYS A 62 -9.66 18.01 10.33
CA LYS A 62 -8.99 19.20 9.76
C LYS A 62 -8.67 19.08 8.28
N ASN A 63 -8.50 17.85 7.78
CA ASN A 63 -8.07 17.56 6.41
C ASN A 63 -8.96 16.44 5.81
N PRO A 64 -10.26 16.70 5.63
CA PRO A 64 -11.21 15.67 5.20
C PRO A 64 -10.98 15.19 3.76
N THR A 65 -10.27 15.97 2.92
CA THR A 65 -9.91 15.56 1.56
C THR A 65 -8.75 14.57 1.59
N ALA A 66 -7.80 14.80 2.49
CA ALA A 66 -6.64 13.94 2.72
C ALA A 66 -6.99 12.66 3.51
N TYR A 67 -7.84 12.78 4.53
CA TYR A 67 -8.19 11.71 5.46
C TYR A 67 -9.71 11.57 5.56
N PRO A 68 -10.37 11.03 4.53
CA PRO A 68 -11.79 10.74 4.61
C PRO A 68 -12.05 9.65 5.66
N THR A 69 -13.26 9.65 6.23
CA THR A 69 -13.64 8.65 7.23
C THR A 69 -13.48 7.23 6.66
N PRO A 70 -12.64 6.37 7.28
CA PRO A 70 -12.42 5.03 6.78
C PRO A 70 -13.69 4.17 6.90
N LYS A 71 -13.86 3.22 5.99
CA LYS A 71 -14.90 2.20 6.12
C LYS A 71 -14.57 1.29 7.30
N SER A 72 -15.56 1.04 8.15
CA SER A 72 -15.40 0.28 9.41
C SER A 72 -15.02 -1.19 9.22
N SER A 73 -15.35 -1.79 8.08
CA SER A 73 -14.95 -3.15 7.73
C SER A 73 -15.15 -3.42 6.23
N LEU A 74 -14.35 -4.35 5.70
CA LEU A 74 -14.50 -4.85 4.34
C LEU A 74 -15.73 -5.76 4.25
N THR A 75 -16.56 -5.54 3.24
CA THR A 75 -17.68 -6.44 2.92
C THR A 75 -17.15 -7.79 2.41
N ALA A 76 -17.96 -8.86 2.52
CA ALA A 76 -17.59 -10.17 1.97
C ALA A 76 -17.31 -10.12 0.46
N SER A 77 -18.06 -9.28 -0.26
CA SER A 77 -17.86 -9.02 -1.69
C SER A 77 -16.51 -8.34 -1.96
N GLU A 78 -16.16 -7.30 -1.18
CA GLU A 78 -14.86 -6.64 -1.30
C GLU A 78 -13.72 -7.61 -0.99
N ARG A 79 -13.84 -8.45 0.04
CA ARG A 79 -12.83 -9.48 0.35
C ARG A 79 -12.68 -10.50 -0.78
N ALA A 80 -13.78 -10.97 -1.36
CA ALA A 80 -13.77 -11.89 -2.49
C ALA A 80 -13.18 -11.24 -3.75
N GLY A 81 -13.55 -9.99 -4.04
CA GLY A 81 -12.99 -9.21 -5.16
C GLY A 81 -11.52 -8.87 -4.97
N LEU A 82 -11.08 -8.69 -3.72
CA LEU A 82 -9.70 -8.44 -3.36
C LEU A 82 -8.81 -9.66 -3.53
N LEU A 83 -9.32 -10.87 -3.33
CA LEU A 83 -8.54 -12.10 -3.51
C LEU A 83 -8.84 -12.81 -4.84
N GLY A 84 -9.80 -12.30 -5.60
CA GLY A 84 -10.22 -12.86 -6.88
C GLY A 84 -9.30 -12.43 -8.03
N PRO A 85 -9.06 -13.32 -9.01
CA PRO A 85 -8.25 -13.00 -10.18
C PRO A 85 -8.98 -12.01 -11.09
N LYS A 86 -8.27 -10.98 -11.56
CA LYS A 86 -8.75 -10.07 -12.61
C LYS A 86 -8.07 -10.39 -13.93
N ARG A 87 -8.74 -11.18 -14.78
CA ARG A 87 -8.24 -11.55 -16.11
C ARG A 87 -8.87 -10.66 -17.19
N LEU A 88 -8.12 -9.67 -17.66
CA LEU A 88 -8.46 -8.88 -18.86
C LEU A 88 -7.47 -9.19 -19.99
N ARG A 89 -7.99 -9.22 -21.23
CA ARG A 89 -7.24 -9.57 -22.44
C ARG A 89 -6.13 -8.53 -22.68
N ARG A 90 -4.92 -9.00 -23.01
CA ARG A 90 -3.69 -8.20 -23.28
C ARG A 90 -3.99 -6.79 -23.79
N SER A 91 -3.73 -5.78 -22.96
CA SER A 91 -3.57 -4.39 -23.40
C SER A 91 -2.08 -4.05 -23.33
N LYS A 92 -1.51 -3.56 -24.44
CA LYS A 92 -0.14 -3.04 -24.44
C LYS A 92 -0.19 -1.62 -23.87
N SER A 93 0.06 -1.47 -22.57
CA SER A 93 0.29 -0.16 -21.97
C SER A 93 1.78 0.17 -21.95
N LEU A 94 2.12 1.43 -22.24
CA LEU A 94 3.48 1.92 -22.41
C LEU A 94 3.88 2.75 -21.18
N ASP A 95 3.89 2.15 -19.99
CA ASP A 95 4.17 2.85 -18.72
C ASP A 95 5.51 2.42 -18.10
N HIS A 96 6.62 2.48 -18.85
CA HIS A 96 7.94 2.11 -18.31
C HIS A 96 8.65 3.27 -17.57
N GLN A 97 8.24 4.53 -17.78
CA GLN A 97 8.95 5.70 -17.24
C GLN A 97 8.45 6.22 -15.89
N LEU A 98 7.22 5.90 -15.47
CA LEU A 98 6.65 6.42 -14.21
C LEU A 98 7.16 5.70 -12.94
N MET A 99 7.86 4.58 -13.09
CA MET A 99 8.41 3.82 -11.95
C MET A 99 9.57 4.55 -11.26
N ALA A 100 10.27 5.47 -11.92
CA ALA A 100 11.42 6.15 -11.34
C ALA A 100 11.06 7.27 -10.34
N LEU A 101 9.78 7.65 -10.23
CA LEU A 101 9.40 8.85 -9.48
C LEU A 101 9.18 8.62 -7.97
N PHE A 102 8.81 7.40 -7.54
CA PHE A 102 8.66 7.07 -6.11
C PHE A 102 9.88 6.37 -5.53
N TYR A 103 10.54 5.54 -6.32
CA TYR A 103 11.62 4.72 -5.81
C TYR A 103 12.94 5.41 -6.13
N GLN A 104 13.69 5.73 -5.07
CA GLN A 104 15.11 6.01 -5.21
C GLN A 104 15.76 4.92 -6.08
N GLN A 105 16.65 5.31 -6.97
CA GLN A 105 17.38 4.35 -7.79
C GLN A 105 18.86 4.67 -7.62
N PRO A 106 19.64 3.77 -6.98
CA PRO A 106 21.07 3.97 -6.86
C PRO A 106 21.70 4.24 -8.23
N GLY A 107 22.49 5.30 -8.31
CA GLY A 107 23.17 5.73 -9.54
C GLY A 107 22.34 6.65 -10.45
N LEU A 108 21.10 7.00 -10.11
CA LEU A 108 20.33 8.00 -10.85
C LEU A 108 20.67 9.41 -10.35
N GLU A 109 21.13 10.28 -11.26
CA GLU A 109 21.37 11.69 -10.93
C GLU A 109 20.05 12.43 -10.68
N TYR A 110 19.95 13.10 -9.54
CA TYR A 110 18.80 13.94 -9.22
C TYR A 110 18.98 15.34 -9.81
N PRO A 111 18.00 15.85 -10.58
CA PRO A 111 18.03 17.23 -11.05
C PRO A 111 18.17 18.18 -9.86
N GLY A 112 19.14 19.09 -9.90
CA GLY A 112 19.39 20.03 -8.79
C GLY A 112 18.28 21.05 -8.55
N HIS A 113 17.36 21.21 -9.50
CA HIS A 113 16.21 22.09 -9.42
C HIS A 113 15.01 21.47 -10.16
N PRO A 114 13.76 21.81 -9.79
CA PRO A 114 12.59 21.43 -10.57
C PRO A 114 12.62 22.07 -11.97
N PRO A 115 11.85 21.57 -12.95
CA PRO A 115 11.75 22.20 -14.26
C PRO A 115 11.41 23.69 -14.15
N VAL A 116 12.13 24.53 -14.91
CA VAL A 116 11.94 25.99 -14.92
C VAL A 116 10.72 26.41 -15.76
N LEU A 117 10.18 25.46 -16.54
CA LEU A 117 8.99 25.69 -17.35
C LEU A 117 7.77 25.95 -16.44
N PRO A 118 6.86 26.86 -16.84
CA PRO A 118 5.63 27.10 -16.11
C PRO A 118 4.80 25.82 -16.08
N ILE A 119 4.04 25.64 -15.00
CA ILE A 119 3.10 24.53 -14.91
C ILE A 119 1.99 24.78 -15.93
N PRO A 120 1.72 23.84 -16.85
CA PRO A 120 0.67 24.03 -17.85
C PRO A 120 -0.69 24.32 -17.20
N GLY A 121 -1.46 25.26 -17.76
CA GLY A 121 -2.77 25.64 -17.26
C GLY A 121 -2.78 26.49 -15.99
N VAL A 122 -1.61 26.82 -15.41
CA VAL A 122 -1.50 27.80 -14.32
C VAL A 122 -1.11 29.14 -14.93
N LEU A 123 -2.07 30.05 -15.08
CA LEU A 123 -1.80 31.45 -15.43
C LEU A 123 -0.93 32.05 -14.31
N ARG A 124 0.27 32.54 -14.67
CA ARG A 124 1.06 33.35 -13.74
C ARG A 124 0.23 34.58 -13.44
N SER A 125 -0.24 34.72 -12.20
CA SER A 125 -0.78 35.98 -11.71
C SER A 125 0.40 36.93 -11.48
N ASP A 126 1.05 37.32 -12.58
CA ASP A 126 1.93 38.48 -12.54
C ASP A 126 0.99 39.67 -12.27
N SER A 127 1.28 40.36 -11.18
CA SER A 127 0.52 41.53 -10.73
C SER A 127 0.38 42.49 -11.91
N PRO A 128 -0.82 42.99 -12.23
CA PRO A 128 -0.95 43.92 -13.35
C PRO A 128 -0.17 45.18 -12.96
N SER A 129 0.96 45.38 -13.62
CA SER A 129 1.59 46.70 -13.67
C SER A 129 0.53 47.64 -14.23
N PRO A 130 0.14 48.72 -13.51
CA PRO A 130 -0.92 49.61 -13.97
C PRO A 130 -0.37 50.41 -15.15
N GLY A 131 -0.56 49.91 -16.37
CA GLY A 131 -0.10 50.59 -17.57
C GLY A 131 -0.09 49.80 -18.88
N SER A 132 -0.20 48.47 -18.89
CA SER A 132 -0.23 47.73 -20.16
C SER A 132 -1.66 47.48 -20.62
N SER A 133 -2.08 48.28 -21.60
CA SER A 133 -3.29 48.13 -22.39
C SER A 133 -3.48 46.67 -22.86
N SER A 134 -4.73 46.22 -22.76
CA SER A 134 -5.22 44.92 -23.22
C SER A 134 -4.66 44.52 -24.60
N LEU A 135 -3.75 43.56 -24.60
CA LEU A 135 -3.49 42.70 -25.75
C LEU A 135 -3.87 41.29 -25.31
N SER A 136 -4.89 40.76 -25.98
CA SER A 136 -5.40 39.39 -25.98
C SER A 136 -4.49 38.38 -25.26
N ALA A 137 -5.03 37.75 -24.20
CA ALA A 137 -4.47 36.50 -23.68
C ALA A 137 -4.32 35.51 -24.85
N ASP A 138 -3.09 35.09 -25.10
CA ASP A 138 -2.75 34.18 -26.19
C ASP A 138 -3.51 32.86 -25.95
N PRO A 139 -4.29 32.32 -26.90
CA PRO A 139 -5.05 31.08 -26.71
C PRO A 139 -4.18 29.84 -26.42
N SER A 140 -2.85 29.99 -26.46
CA SER A 140 -1.86 28.94 -26.21
C SER A 140 -1.68 28.55 -24.73
N GLU A 141 -2.24 29.28 -23.76
CA GLU A 141 -2.10 28.96 -22.32
C GLU A 141 -3.24 28.13 -21.73
N ALA A 142 -4.38 28.01 -22.43
CA ALA A 142 -5.49 27.18 -21.99
C ALA A 142 -5.19 25.70 -22.32
N LEU A 143 -5.22 24.84 -21.30
CA LEU A 143 -5.08 23.40 -21.50
C LEU A 143 -6.22 22.89 -22.40
N PRO A 144 -5.93 22.00 -23.36
CA PRO A 144 -6.97 21.36 -24.15
C PRO A 144 -8.01 20.69 -23.23
N PRO A 145 -9.31 20.72 -23.59
CA PRO A 145 -10.39 20.20 -22.74
C PRO A 145 -10.20 18.73 -22.30
N TYR A 146 -9.49 17.93 -23.10
CA TYR A 146 -9.21 16.52 -22.81
C TYR A 146 -8.07 16.31 -21.81
N MET A 147 -7.19 17.30 -21.58
CA MET A 147 -6.06 17.16 -20.63
C MET A 147 -6.51 17.28 -19.17
N GLY A 148 -7.67 17.89 -18.94
CA GLY A 148 -8.17 18.18 -17.60
C GLY A 148 -7.16 18.97 -16.75
N SER A 149 -7.33 18.90 -15.44
CA SER A 149 -6.49 19.60 -14.45
C SER A 149 -5.44 18.68 -13.79
N THR A 150 -5.50 17.37 -14.04
CA THR A 150 -4.69 16.35 -13.33
C THR A 150 -3.20 16.54 -13.53
N PHE A 151 -2.77 16.87 -14.75
CA PHE A 151 -1.35 17.05 -15.05
C PHE A 151 -0.77 18.25 -14.28
N SER A 152 -1.47 19.38 -14.26
CA SER A 152 -1.06 20.59 -13.52
C SER A 152 -0.94 20.30 -12.03
N THR A 153 -1.93 19.59 -11.47
CA THR A 153 -1.92 19.14 -10.08
C THR A 153 -0.72 18.25 -9.77
N LEU A 154 -0.41 17.29 -10.66
CA LEU A 154 0.75 16.43 -10.51
C LEU A 154 2.07 17.20 -10.57
N CYS A 155 2.20 18.20 -11.43
CA CYS A 155 3.39 19.05 -11.45
C CYS A 155 3.61 19.75 -10.10
N GLN A 156 2.54 20.24 -9.46
CA GLN A 156 2.64 20.85 -8.14
C GLN A 156 3.08 19.83 -7.07
N PHE A 157 2.46 18.65 -7.07
CA PHE A 157 2.82 17.54 -6.18
C PHE A 157 4.31 17.16 -6.32
N TRP A 158 4.77 16.93 -7.55
CA TRP A 158 6.15 16.54 -7.81
C TRP A 158 7.17 17.62 -7.47
N ARG A 159 6.79 18.90 -7.48
CA ARG A 159 7.66 19.98 -6.97
C ARG A 159 7.85 19.91 -5.46
N ILE A 160 6.81 19.52 -4.70
CA ILE A 160 6.93 19.33 -3.24
C ILE A 160 7.86 18.16 -2.97
N LEU A 161 7.63 17.02 -3.62
CA LEU A 161 8.42 15.81 -3.44
C LEU A 161 9.86 15.94 -3.92
N HIS A 162 10.10 16.68 -5.00
CA HIS A 162 11.46 16.98 -5.44
C HIS A 162 12.29 17.62 -4.32
N GLY A 163 11.70 18.53 -3.54
CA GLY A 163 12.34 19.09 -2.35
C GLY A 163 12.65 18.05 -1.27
N VAL A 164 11.79 17.04 -1.08
CA VAL A 164 12.05 15.90 -0.18
C VAL A 164 13.22 15.08 -0.73
N THR A 165 13.19 14.73 -2.01
CA THR A 165 14.23 13.94 -2.68
C THR A 165 15.61 14.59 -2.55
N LEU A 166 15.70 15.91 -2.74
CA LEU A 166 16.97 16.62 -2.59
C LEU A 166 17.47 16.61 -1.14
N SER A 167 16.57 16.77 -0.17
CA SER A 167 16.93 16.81 1.25
C SER A 167 17.40 15.44 1.75
N TYR A 168 16.69 14.38 1.36
CA TYR A 168 16.88 13.02 1.87
C TYR A 168 17.93 12.20 1.11
N TYR A 169 18.09 12.42 -0.19
CA TYR A 169 18.88 11.49 -1.03
C TYR A 169 20.03 12.15 -1.80
N LYS A 170 20.01 13.47 -2.03
CA LYS A 170 21.07 14.11 -2.83
C LYS A 170 22.35 14.30 -2.00
N ASP A 171 23.45 13.72 -2.51
CA ASP A 171 24.81 13.88 -1.99
C ASP A 171 24.95 13.51 -0.49
N LYS A 172 24.19 12.51 -0.01
CA LYS A 172 24.20 12.06 1.39
C LYS A 172 25.03 10.80 1.58
N PRO A 173 26.15 10.86 2.32
CA PRO A 173 27.00 9.68 2.59
C PRO A 173 26.49 8.83 3.75
N THR A 174 25.62 9.39 4.59
CA THR A 174 25.07 8.76 5.81
C THR A 174 23.69 8.16 5.56
N SER A 175 23.30 7.19 6.38
CA SER A 175 21.96 6.58 6.30
C SER A 175 20.86 7.63 6.45
N LEU A 176 19.68 7.35 5.89
CA LEU A 176 18.56 8.31 5.93
C LEU A 176 18.14 8.69 7.36
N PRO A 177 18.01 7.76 8.32
CA PRO A 177 17.61 8.07 9.70
C PRO A 177 18.59 9.00 10.43
N GLU A 178 19.88 8.99 10.07
CA GLU A 178 20.91 9.81 10.75
C GLU A 178 20.81 11.30 10.45
N HIS A 179 20.28 11.67 9.27
CA HIS A 179 20.29 13.06 8.81
C HIS A 179 18.90 13.64 8.54
N ALA A 180 17.86 12.80 8.52
CA ALA A 180 16.49 13.26 8.37
C ALA A 180 16.08 14.17 9.54
N SER A 181 15.51 15.34 9.23
CA SER A 181 15.03 16.28 10.24
C SER A 181 13.51 16.20 10.37
N ILE A 182 13.02 15.98 11.59
CA ILE A 182 11.57 15.97 11.86
C ILE A 182 10.91 17.31 11.57
N ASP A 183 11.60 18.44 11.81
CA ASP A 183 11.08 19.78 11.54
C ASP A 183 10.91 19.99 10.02
N PHE A 184 11.86 19.48 9.22
CA PHE A 184 11.75 19.48 7.76
C PHE A 184 10.62 18.56 7.29
N ALA A 185 10.53 17.35 7.84
CA ALA A 185 9.47 16.40 7.52
C ALA A 185 8.08 16.99 7.82
N GLU A 186 7.92 17.61 8.99
CA GLU A 186 6.69 18.28 9.38
C GLU A 186 6.35 19.47 8.48
N PHE A 187 7.36 20.26 8.06
CA PHE A 187 7.15 21.32 7.08
C PHE A 187 6.60 20.78 5.76
N LYS A 188 7.24 19.74 5.20
CA LYS A 188 6.81 19.10 3.95
C LYS A 188 5.44 18.43 4.08
N TYR A 189 5.14 17.86 5.24
CA TYR A 189 3.83 17.28 5.51
C TYR A 189 2.72 18.34 5.45
N ARG A 190 2.95 19.52 6.04
CA ARG A 190 2.01 20.64 5.93
C ARG A 190 1.85 21.14 4.50
N GLU A 191 2.92 21.19 3.72
CA GLU A 191 2.83 21.54 2.29
C GLU A 191 1.95 20.53 1.52
N LEU A 192 2.12 19.22 1.77
CA LEU A 192 1.28 18.18 1.18
C LEU A 192 -0.18 18.30 1.61
N LEU A 193 -0.46 18.55 2.89
CA LEU A 193 -1.81 18.76 3.41
C LEU A 193 -2.47 20.00 2.79
N ALA A 194 -1.75 21.12 2.71
CA ALA A 194 -2.25 22.34 2.09
C ALA A 194 -2.53 22.12 0.58
N TRP A 195 -1.67 21.35 -0.09
CA TRP A 195 -1.83 21.01 -1.50
C TRP A 195 -3.07 20.14 -1.75
N ILE A 196 -3.28 19.06 -0.99
CA ILE A 196 -4.41 18.15 -1.21
C ILE A 196 -5.75 18.82 -0.88
N GLU A 197 -5.80 19.69 0.14
CA GLU A 197 -7.02 20.44 0.48
C GLU A 197 -7.33 21.57 -0.52
N ALA A 198 -6.33 22.02 -1.28
CA ALA A 198 -6.51 22.99 -2.35
C ALA A 198 -6.90 22.37 -3.70
N LEU A 199 -7.13 21.04 -3.76
CA LEU A 199 -7.47 20.38 -5.01
C LEU A 199 -8.82 20.85 -5.55
N PRO A 200 -8.94 21.00 -6.89
CA PRO A 200 -10.22 21.17 -7.55
C PRO A 200 -11.23 20.06 -7.18
N SER A 201 -12.51 20.42 -7.13
CA SER A 201 -13.57 19.51 -6.68
C SER A 201 -13.74 18.23 -7.54
N ASP A 202 -13.29 18.25 -8.78
CA ASP A 202 -13.22 17.11 -9.71
C ASP A 202 -12.07 16.14 -9.40
N GLN A 203 -11.09 16.58 -8.60
CA GLN A 203 -9.96 15.79 -8.13
C GLN A 203 -10.06 15.36 -6.66
N ALA A 204 -11.08 15.81 -5.94
CA ALA A 204 -11.40 15.30 -4.63
C ALA A 204 -11.88 13.84 -4.70
N LEU A 205 -11.49 13.02 -3.73
CA LEU A 205 -11.88 11.61 -3.68
C LEU A 205 -13.38 11.48 -3.31
N LYS A 206 -14.17 10.91 -4.21
CA LYS A 206 -15.64 10.72 -4.10
C LYS A 206 -15.99 9.35 -4.64
N ASP A 207 -17.11 8.73 -4.25
CA ASP A 207 -17.48 7.33 -4.58
C ASP A 207 -17.30 6.93 -6.07
N HIS A 208 -17.55 7.84 -7.00
CA HIS A 208 -17.39 7.62 -8.44
C HIS A 208 -16.25 8.43 -9.09
N SER A 209 -15.18 8.72 -8.33
CA SER A 209 -13.99 9.37 -8.89
C SER A 209 -13.41 8.57 -10.07
N PRO A 210 -12.88 9.23 -11.09
CA PRO A 210 -12.15 8.53 -12.15
C PRO A 210 -10.86 7.90 -11.59
N HIS A 211 -10.40 6.82 -12.22
CA HIS A 211 -9.27 6.02 -11.74
C HIS A 211 -7.99 6.83 -11.46
N HIS A 212 -7.68 7.87 -12.25
CA HIS A 212 -6.49 8.70 -12.06
C HIS A 212 -6.55 9.54 -10.78
N VAL A 213 -7.74 9.91 -10.30
CA VAL A 213 -7.90 10.59 -9.00
C VAL A 213 -7.55 9.63 -7.88
N VAL A 214 -8.00 8.38 -7.94
CA VAL A 214 -7.63 7.38 -6.92
C VAL A 214 -6.12 7.15 -6.90
N VAL A 215 -5.48 7.11 -8.07
CA VAL A 215 -4.01 7.02 -8.20
C VAL A 215 -3.31 8.24 -7.57
N LEU A 216 -3.82 9.46 -7.79
CA LEU A 216 -3.28 10.68 -7.17
C LEU A 216 -3.30 10.58 -5.63
N HIS A 217 -4.40 10.10 -5.06
CA HIS A 217 -4.54 9.89 -3.61
C HIS A 217 -3.64 8.77 -3.08
N ILE A 218 -3.43 7.71 -3.87
CA ILE A 218 -2.43 6.66 -3.57
C ILE A 218 -1.03 7.26 -3.43
N TRP A 219 -0.64 8.08 -4.41
CA TRP A 219 0.65 8.77 -4.45
C TRP A 219 0.83 9.76 -3.30
N PHE A 220 -0.23 10.47 -2.93
CA PHE A 220 -0.23 11.33 -1.74
C PHE A 220 0.09 10.54 -0.46
N HIS A 221 -0.62 9.45 -0.17
CA HIS A 221 -0.34 8.67 1.04
C HIS A 221 1.02 7.97 0.99
N ALA A 222 1.43 7.43 -0.16
CA ALA A 222 2.76 6.87 -0.33
C ALA A 222 3.86 7.89 0.03
N SER A 223 3.69 9.15 -0.40
CA SER A 223 4.66 10.20 -0.07
C SER A 223 4.74 10.54 1.41
N ILE A 224 3.63 10.43 2.16
CA ILE A 224 3.62 10.63 3.61
C ILE A 224 4.34 9.48 4.30
N LEU A 225 4.18 8.25 3.79
CA LEU A 225 4.90 7.09 4.29
C LEU A 225 6.42 7.30 4.14
N ASP A 226 6.89 7.73 2.97
CA ASP A 226 8.33 8.04 2.77
C ASP A 226 8.84 9.17 3.65
N LEU A 227 8.02 10.20 3.84
CA LEU A 227 8.39 11.37 4.61
C LEU A 227 8.68 11.02 6.07
N PHE A 228 7.90 10.10 6.64
CA PHE A 228 7.98 9.73 8.05
C PHE A 228 8.68 8.40 8.33
N ARG A 229 8.97 7.58 7.32
CA ARG A 229 9.70 6.30 7.45
C ARG A 229 10.99 6.40 8.29
N PRO A 230 11.84 7.44 8.14
CA PRO A 230 13.09 7.53 8.91
C PRO A 230 12.91 7.63 10.43
N PHE A 231 11.71 8.00 10.89
CA PHE A 231 11.42 8.24 12.30
C PHE A 231 10.68 7.07 12.98
N LEU A 232 10.43 5.97 12.27
CA LEU A 232 9.70 4.82 12.83
C LEU A 232 10.56 4.01 13.79
N GLN A 233 11.87 3.96 13.56
CA GLN A 233 12.83 3.20 14.37
C GLN A 233 13.38 4.00 15.57
N SER A 234 12.91 5.25 15.77
CA SER A 234 13.39 6.09 16.88
C SER A 234 13.05 5.50 18.24
N THR A 235 14.05 5.42 19.12
CA THR A 235 13.84 4.94 20.49
C THR A 235 12.87 5.85 21.25
N ALA A 236 12.20 5.34 22.29
CA ALA A 236 11.23 6.13 23.07
C ALA A 236 11.80 7.45 23.62
N ARG A 237 13.12 7.53 23.82
CA ARG A 237 13.83 8.73 24.28
C ARG A 237 14.07 9.76 23.17
N GLU A 238 14.11 9.34 21.91
CA GLU A 238 14.34 10.17 20.73
C GLU A 238 13.05 10.55 20.01
N ARG A 239 11.90 9.99 20.43
CA ARG A 239 10.59 10.29 19.86
C ARG A 239 10.25 11.77 20.03
N GLN A 240 10.40 12.51 18.94
CA GLN A 240 9.97 13.90 18.84
C GLN A 240 8.53 13.98 18.33
N ARG A 241 7.78 14.95 18.86
CA ARG A 241 6.40 15.22 18.46
C ARG A 241 6.37 16.23 17.32
N LEU A 242 5.41 16.06 16.43
CA LEU A 242 4.99 17.06 15.47
C LEU A 242 4.37 18.24 16.23
N LYS A 243 4.92 19.44 16.04
CA LYS A 243 4.63 20.67 16.79
C LYS A 243 3.36 21.39 16.32
N THR A 244 2.92 21.12 15.09
CA THR A 244 1.77 21.74 14.43
C THR A 244 0.44 21.19 14.96
N PHE A 245 0.42 19.92 15.36
CA PHE A 245 -0.82 19.23 15.72
C PHE A 245 -1.11 19.34 17.21
N SER A 246 -2.39 19.51 17.54
CA SER A 246 -2.83 19.70 18.93
C SER A 246 -2.99 18.37 19.68
N ALA A 247 -3.08 17.25 18.95
CA ALA A 247 -3.21 15.91 19.52
C ALA A 247 -2.05 15.56 20.47
N ARG A 248 -2.39 14.92 21.60
CA ARG A 248 -1.42 14.51 22.63
C ARG A 248 -0.38 13.52 22.11
N ARG A 249 -0.74 12.71 21.12
CA ARG A 249 0.12 11.68 20.48
C ARG A 249 0.41 12.04 19.02
N SER A 250 0.79 13.29 18.78
CA SER A 250 1.20 13.80 17.48
C SER A 250 2.61 13.31 17.09
N TYR A 251 2.81 12.00 16.99
CA TYR A 251 4.09 11.41 16.59
C TYR A 251 4.11 11.10 15.08
N PRO A 252 5.31 11.08 14.43
CA PRO A 252 5.46 10.63 13.04
C PRO A 252 4.76 9.28 12.76
N GLU A 253 4.92 8.33 13.68
CA GLU A 253 4.29 7.01 13.62
C GLU A 253 2.75 7.07 13.48
N ALA A 254 2.11 8.03 14.14
CA ALA A 254 0.66 8.19 14.05
C ALA A 254 0.21 8.72 12.68
N ALA A 255 0.97 9.63 12.06
CA ALA A 255 0.70 10.12 10.71
C ALA A 255 0.99 9.06 9.63
N TYR A 256 2.03 8.26 9.85
CA TYR A 256 2.37 7.09 9.04
C TYR A 256 1.22 6.06 9.08
N ASN A 257 0.81 5.62 10.28
CA ASN A 257 -0.25 4.63 10.46
C ASN A 257 -1.61 5.10 9.90
N ALA A 258 -1.98 6.36 10.12
CA ALA A 258 -3.19 6.94 9.53
C ALA A 258 -3.15 6.87 7.99
N SER A 259 -1.99 7.12 7.38
CA SER A 259 -1.81 7.07 5.93
C SER A 259 -1.76 5.62 5.40
N VAL A 260 -1.22 4.67 6.17
CA VAL A 260 -1.30 3.23 5.86
C VAL A 260 -2.76 2.77 5.82
N ASN A 261 -3.59 3.19 6.79
CA ASN A 261 -5.01 2.86 6.83
C ASN A 261 -5.75 3.39 5.58
N GLN A 262 -5.48 4.64 5.20
CA GLN A 262 -6.05 5.20 3.96
C GLN A 262 -5.57 4.45 2.72
N LEU A 263 -4.28 4.10 2.66
CA LEU A 263 -3.71 3.37 1.52
C LEU A 263 -4.29 1.95 1.37
N LYS A 264 -4.50 1.23 2.48
CA LYS A 264 -5.23 -0.05 2.53
C LYS A 264 -6.63 0.07 1.91
N GLN A 265 -7.38 1.12 2.27
CA GLN A 265 -8.71 1.38 1.71
C GLN A 265 -8.65 1.75 0.22
N LEU A 266 -7.66 2.53 -0.20
CA LEU A 266 -7.44 2.88 -1.61
C LEU A 266 -7.08 1.66 -2.46
N VAL A 267 -6.28 0.71 -1.95
CA VAL A 267 -5.99 -0.56 -2.61
C VAL A 267 -7.27 -1.34 -2.86
N VAL A 268 -8.10 -1.52 -1.83
CA VAL A 268 -9.38 -2.23 -1.93
C VAL A 268 -10.27 -1.53 -2.95
N ARG A 269 -10.43 -0.22 -2.82
CA ARG A 269 -11.28 0.58 -3.69
C ARG A 269 -10.84 0.50 -5.14
N TYR A 270 -9.54 0.66 -5.41
CA TYR A 270 -9.00 0.62 -6.76
C TYR A 270 -9.20 -0.76 -7.38
N ARG A 271 -8.85 -1.79 -6.61
CA ARG A 271 -8.87 -3.17 -7.07
C ARG A 271 -10.26 -3.76 -7.15
N CYS A 272 -11.26 -3.26 -6.43
CA CYS A 272 -12.65 -3.72 -6.57
C CYS A 272 -13.41 -2.96 -7.66
N ASN A 273 -13.17 -1.65 -7.83
CA ASN A 273 -14.05 -0.80 -8.63
C ASN A 273 -13.52 -0.45 -10.03
N TYR A 274 -12.24 -0.70 -10.31
CA TYR A 274 -11.63 -0.29 -11.58
C TYR A 274 -10.97 -1.46 -12.30
N GLU A 275 -11.32 -1.64 -13.58
CA GLU A 275 -10.67 -2.63 -14.45
C GLU A 275 -9.20 -2.32 -14.70
N SER A 276 -8.83 -1.03 -14.66
CA SER A 276 -7.46 -0.57 -14.85
C SER A 276 -6.49 -1.16 -13.84
N SER A 277 -6.97 -1.67 -12.70
CA SER A 277 -6.13 -2.40 -11.73
C SER A 277 -5.39 -3.60 -12.34
N ALA A 278 -5.88 -4.17 -13.46
CA ALA A 278 -5.25 -5.30 -14.14
C ALA A 278 -4.19 -4.91 -15.20
N TYR A 279 -4.09 -3.63 -15.59
CA TYR A 279 -3.21 -3.25 -16.72
C TYR A 279 -2.51 -1.89 -16.59
N THR A 280 -2.77 -1.08 -15.57
CA THR A 280 -1.99 0.13 -15.30
C THR A 280 -1.01 -0.07 -14.16
N MET A 281 0.24 0.30 -14.35
CA MET A 281 1.27 0.19 -13.32
C MET A 281 1.24 1.38 -12.34
N LEU A 282 0.44 2.41 -12.59
CA LEU A 282 0.47 3.67 -11.82
C LEU A 282 0.08 3.51 -10.34
N TRP A 283 -0.76 2.55 -10.01
CA TRP A 283 -1.22 2.30 -8.64
C TRP A 283 -0.35 1.29 -7.87
N GLN A 284 0.65 0.69 -8.53
CA GLN A 284 1.50 -0.36 -7.94
C GLN A 284 2.24 0.14 -6.69
N THR A 285 2.50 1.45 -6.60
CA THR A 285 3.08 2.08 -5.41
C THR A 285 2.29 1.74 -4.16
N ALA A 286 0.96 1.68 -4.24
CA ALA A 286 0.15 1.25 -3.11
C ALA A 286 0.47 -0.19 -2.67
N LEU A 287 0.73 -1.09 -3.62
CA LEU A 287 1.00 -2.49 -3.34
C LEU A 287 2.34 -2.68 -2.61
N ILE A 288 3.41 -2.04 -3.07
CA ILE A 288 4.71 -2.11 -2.38
C ILE A 288 4.60 -1.52 -0.97
N TYR A 289 3.99 -0.34 -0.84
CA TYR A 289 3.95 0.37 0.43
C TYR A 289 3.05 -0.31 1.45
N VAL A 290 1.88 -0.83 1.02
CA VAL A 290 1.02 -1.63 1.91
C VAL A 290 1.72 -2.94 2.29
N ALA A 291 2.37 -3.63 1.35
CA ALA A 291 3.11 -4.86 1.65
C ALA A 291 4.21 -4.63 2.71
N ASN A 292 5.02 -3.57 2.57
CA ASN A 292 6.02 -3.20 3.57
C ASN A 292 5.37 -2.90 4.93
N ALA A 293 4.32 -2.08 4.95
CA ALA A 293 3.67 -1.69 6.20
C ALA A 293 3.05 -2.87 6.96
N VAL A 294 2.47 -3.85 6.25
CA VAL A 294 1.85 -5.02 6.90
C VAL A 294 2.85 -6.11 7.28
N LEU A 295 3.98 -6.22 6.58
CA LEU A 295 5.08 -7.10 6.99
C LEU A 295 5.81 -6.56 8.23
N HIS A 296 5.88 -5.23 8.39
CA HIS A 296 6.43 -4.62 9.60
C HIS A 296 5.55 -4.82 10.86
N ASN A 297 4.25 -5.05 10.68
CA ASN A 297 3.29 -5.22 11.78
C ASN A 297 2.44 -6.48 11.58
N THR A 298 3.08 -7.65 11.71
CA THR A 298 2.41 -8.96 11.61
C THR A 298 1.52 -9.29 12.80
N GLU A 299 1.48 -8.45 13.83
CA GLU A 299 0.51 -8.55 14.93
C GLU A 299 -0.91 -8.11 14.51
N ASP A 300 -1.03 -7.29 13.45
CA ASP A 300 -2.33 -6.90 12.89
C ASP A 300 -3.01 -8.13 12.28
N PRO A 301 -4.19 -8.58 12.78
CA PRO A 301 -4.86 -9.78 12.27
C PRO A 301 -5.21 -9.68 10.78
N GLU A 302 -5.26 -8.49 10.18
CA GLU A 302 -5.51 -8.29 8.76
C GLU A 302 -4.24 -8.25 7.90
N TRP A 303 -3.03 -8.41 8.48
CA TRP A 303 -1.77 -8.31 7.72
C TRP A 303 -1.73 -9.28 6.54
N ARG A 304 -2.11 -10.55 6.76
CA ARG A 304 -2.14 -11.59 5.71
C ARG A 304 -3.11 -11.22 4.59
N LEU A 305 -4.28 -10.71 4.93
CA LEU A 305 -5.30 -10.32 3.96
C LEU A 305 -4.77 -9.24 3.01
N TYR A 306 -4.18 -8.18 3.56
CA TYR A 306 -3.64 -7.08 2.75
C TYR A 306 -2.34 -7.48 2.01
N PHE A 307 -1.51 -8.33 2.60
CA PHE A 307 -0.32 -8.84 1.91
C PHE A 307 -0.70 -9.68 0.68
N LEU A 308 -1.60 -10.65 0.84
CA LEU A 308 -2.12 -11.45 -0.27
C LEU A 308 -2.82 -10.57 -1.31
N ALA A 309 -3.57 -9.55 -0.87
CA ALA A 309 -4.16 -8.57 -1.78
C ALA A 309 -3.10 -7.91 -2.67
N CYS A 310 -1.90 -7.63 -2.16
CA CYS A 310 -0.81 -7.07 -2.95
C CYS A 310 -0.26 -8.08 -3.96
N ILE A 311 0.01 -9.32 -3.55
CA ILE A 311 0.50 -10.39 -4.43
C ILE A 311 -0.46 -10.67 -5.58
N TYR A 312 -1.75 -10.83 -5.28
CA TYR A 312 -2.79 -10.99 -6.30
C TYR A 312 -3.01 -9.73 -7.16
N GLY A 313 -2.59 -8.55 -6.68
CA GLY A 313 -2.63 -7.32 -7.45
C GLY A 313 -1.61 -7.39 -8.58
N TYR A 314 -0.41 -7.89 -8.28
CA TYR A 314 0.62 -8.16 -9.26
C TYR A 314 0.30 -9.36 -10.18
N GLU A 315 -0.44 -10.37 -9.71
CA GLU A 315 -0.97 -11.43 -10.60
C GLU A 315 -1.76 -10.82 -11.76
N GLY A 316 -2.68 -9.88 -11.46
CA GLY A 316 -3.44 -9.16 -12.49
C GLY A 316 -2.54 -8.37 -13.45
N LEU A 317 -1.60 -7.59 -12.89
CA LEU A 317 -0.67 -6.76 -13.67
C LEU A 317 0.31 -7.57 -14.53
N ARG A 318 0.60 -8.82 -14.16
CA ARG A 318 1.60 -9.65 -14.86
C ARG A 318 1.27 -9.91 -16.32
N THR A 319 -0.02 -9.91 -16.67
CA THR A 319 -0.48 -10.05 -18.07
C THR A 319 0.06 -8.91 -18.96
N SER A 320 0.22 -7.72 -18.38
CA SER A 320 0.65 -6.51 -19.08
C SER A 320 2.13 -6.20 -18.83
N TYR A 321 2.69 -6.60 -17.68
CA TYR A 321 4.05 -6.26 -17.27
C TYR A 321 4.79 -7.44 -16.64
N ARG A 322 5.87 -7.88 -17.31
CA ARG A 322 6.74 -8.96 -16.80
C ARG A 322 7.38 -8.64 -15.44
N VAL A 323 7.64 -7.35 -15.17
CA VAL A 323 8.23 -6.89 -13.90
C VAL A 323 7.37 -7.25 -12.68
N ALA A 324 6.05 -7.41 -12.84
CA ALA A 324 5.16 -7.78 -11.75
C ALA A 324 5.55 -9.11 -11.08
N GLU A 325 6.05 -10.08 -11.85
CA GLU A 325 6.53 -11.36 -11.32
C GLU A 325 7.79 -11.20 -10.47
N VAL A 326 8.73 -10.35 -10.92
CA VAL A 326 9.96 -10.06 -10.17
C VAL A 326 9.63 -9.31 -8.88
N ILE A 327 8.68 -8.37 -8.91
CA ILE A 327 8.20 -7.65 -7.73
C ILE A 327 7.54 -8.62 -6.75
N SER A 328 6.60 -9.46 -7.21
CA SER A 328 5.95 -10.47 -6.36
C SER A 328 6.96 -11.38 -5.70
N ARG A 329 7.96 -11.85 -6.44
CA ARG A 329 9.03 -12.68 -5.89
C ARG A 329 9.83 -11.95 -4.82
N GLY A 330 10.20 -10.69 -5.04
CA GLY A 330 10.88 -9.86 -4.05
C GLY A 330 10.06 -9.65 -2.77
N LEU A 331 8.76 -9.35 -2.90
CA LEU A 331 7.86 -9.21 -1.75
C LEU A 331 7.66 -10.53 -0.99
N LEU A 332 7.59 -11.67 -1.69
CA LEU A 332 7.53 -12.99 -1.07
C LEU A 332 8.83 -13.35 -0.34
N THR A 333 10.00 -12.92 -0.86
CA THR A 333 11.27 -13.04 -0.12
C THR A 333 11.20 -12.27 1.20
N MET A 334 10.67 -11.04 1.19
CA MET A 334 10.50 -10.26 2.42
C MET A 334 9.55 -10.97 3.41
N SER A 335 8.44 -11.54 2.93
CA SER A 335 7.51 -12.26 3.83
C SER A 335 8.09 -13.55 4.42
N LEU A 336 9.11 -14.15 3.80
CA LEU A 336 9.84 -15.28 4.38
C LEU A 336 10.84 -14.86 5.47
N GLN A 337 11.27 -13.60 5.46
CA GLN A 337 12.24 -13.06 6.42
C GLN A 337 11.56 -12.43 7.63
N GLU A 338 10.51 -11.64 7.39
CA GLU A 338 9.83 -10.84 8.42
C GLU A 338 8.42 -11.35 8.73
N GLY A 339 7.86 -12.16 7.83
CA GLY A 339 6.51 -12.71 7.96
C GLY A 339 6.50 -14.13 8.50
N ASP A 340 5.31 -14.56 8.93
CA ASP A 340 5.02 -15.93 9.35
C ASP A 340 4.57 -16.81 8.15
N MET A 341 5.19 -16.60 6.98
CA MET A 341 4.88 -17.34 5.76
C MET A 341 5.90 -18.46 5.57
N SER A 342 5.42 -19.67 5.26
CA SER A 342 6.31 -20.82 4.97
C SER A 342 6.88 -20.77 3.55
N GLY A 343 8.02 -21.43 3.32
CA GLY A 343 8.61 -21.59 1.98
C GLY A 343 7.65 -22.26 1.00
N SER A 344 6.93 -23.29 1.45
CA SER A 344 5.92 -23.99 0.63
C SER A 344 4.77 -23.08 0.16
N GLU A 345 4.26 -22.22 1.06
CA GLU A 345 3.21 -21.26 0.77
C GLU A 345 3.70 -20.18 -0.20
N ALA A 346 4.89 -19.63 0.04
CA ALA A 346 5.48 -18.61 -0.81
C ALA A 346 5.71 -19.13 -2.25
N ARG A 347 6.20 -20.38 -2.41
CA ARG A 347 6.35 -21.02 -3.73
C ARG A 347 5.00 -21.23 -4.42
N TYR A 348 3.96 -21.61 -3.67
CA TYR A 348 2.61 -21.75 -4.20
C TYR A 348 2.06 -20.43 -4.73
N LEU A 349 2.19 -19.34 -3.97
CA LEU A 349 1.78 -18.00 -4.39
C LEU A 349 2.57 -17.52 -5.61
N LEU A 350 3.88 -17.74 -5.63
CA LEU A 350 4.72 -17.36 -6.77
C LEU A 350 4.25 -18.08 -8.05
N LYS A 351 3.95 -19.38 -7.96
CA LYS A 351 3.45 -20.18 -9.09
C LYS A 351 2.14 -19.63 -9.68
N GLN A 352 1.30 -18.98 -8.87
CA GLN A 352 0.07 -18.36 -9.35
C GLN A 352 0.33 -17.07 -10.15
N VAL A 353 1.39 -16.34 -9.82
CA VAL A 353 1.80 -15.12 -10.53
C VAL A 353 2.59 -15.45 -11.81
N THR A 354 3.37 -16.53 -11.81
CA THR A 354 4.22 -16.92 -12.93
C THR A 354 3.42 -17.36 -14.17
N GLU A 355 3.83 -16.94 -15.37
CA GLU A 355 3.24 -17.42 -16.61
C GLU A 355 3.56 -18.91 -16.86
N PRO A 356 2.64 -19.68 -17.47
CA PRO A 356 2.96 -21.03 -17.92
C PRO A 356 4.14 -21.01 -18.91
N GLU A 357 5.03 -22.00 -18.76
CA GLU A 357 6.25 -22.13 -19.56
C GLU A 357 5.93 -22.04 -21.06
N GLY A 358 6.56 -21.08 -21.76
CA GLY A 358 6.42 -20.89 -23.22
C GLY A 358 5.81 -19.56 -23.68
N ALA A 359 5.24 -18.74 -22.77
CA ALA A 359 4.62 -17.45 -23.13
C ALA A 359 5.57 -16.22 -23.00
N GLY A 360 6.70 -16.35 -22.31
CA GLY A 360 7.60 -15.24 -21.96
C GLY A 360 8.81 -15.10 -22.89
N GLY A 361 9.11 -13.87 -23.33
CA GLY A 361 10.35 -13.55 -24.04
C GLY A 361 11.58 -13.73 -23.15
N LYS A 362 12.67 -14.27 -23.69
CA LYS A 362 13.93 -14.65 -23.01
C LYS A 362 14.77 -13.51 -22.38
N GLY A 363 14.26 -12.29 -22.29
CA GLY A 363 15.01 -11.17 -21.71
C GLY A 363 14.93 -11.14 -20.19
N ASP A 364 16.08 -10.95 -19.52
CA ASP A 364 16.13 -10.66 -18.09
C ASP A 364 15.39 -9.35 -17.78
N VAL A 365 14.57 -9.33 -16.73
CA VAL A 365 13.76 -8.16 -16.37
C VAL A 365 14.52 -7.38 -15.30
N ARG A 366 15.02 -6.20 -15.68
CA ARG A 366 15.69 -5.28 -14.76
C ARG A 366 14.64 -4.58 -13.89
N ALA A 367 14.76 -4.73 -12.57
CA ALA A 367 13.90 -4.10 -11.58
C ALA A 367 14.78 -3.42 -10.54
N THR A 368 15.36 -2.29 -10.93
CA THR A 368 16.41 -1.57 -10.18
C THR A 368 15.90 -0.68 -9.05
N PHE A 369 14.58 -0.64 -8.85
CA PHE A 369 13.94 0.07 -7.75
C PHE A 369 13.80 -0.83 -6.52
N MET A 370 13.55 -0.25 -5.35
CA MET A 370 13.47 -0.99 -4.08
C MET A 370 12.10 -1.60 -3.84
N ALA A 371 12.11 -2.82 -3.29
CA ALA A 371 10.93 -3.47 -2.74
C ALA A 371 10.90 -3.34 -1.23
N ASP A 372 12.05 -3.52 -0.57
CA ASP A 372 12.20 -3.31 0.87
C ASP A 372 12.55 -1.85 1.14
N LEU A 373 11.54 -1.10 1.57
CA LEU A 373 11.65 0.35 1.76
C LEU A 373 12.36 0.70 3.07
N ASP A 374 12.42 -0.22 4.03
CA ASP A 374 13.12 0.00 5.30
C ASP A 374 14.61 -0.28 5.14
N LEU A 375 14.98 -1.39 4.49
CA LEU A 375 16.36 -1.66 4.12
C LEU A 375 16.92 -0.60 3.14
N ALA A 376 16.07 -0.02 2.29
CA ALA A 376 16.50 1.03 1.36
C ALA A 376 17.11 2.26 2.05
N MET A 377 16.78 2.51 3.32
CA MET A 377 17.30 3.65 4.08
C MET A 377 18.77 3.49 4.48
N THR A 378 19.27 2.25 4.51
CA THR A 378 20.62 1.88 4.98
C THR A 378 21.44 1.18 3.92
N ASP A 379 20.82 0.26 3.15
CA ASP A 379 21.42 -0.46 2.02
C ASP A 379 20.47 -0.47 0.80
N PRO A 380 20.47 0.62 0.00
CA PRO A 380 19.67 0.71 -1.22
C PRO A 380 19.97 -0.38 -2.25
N GLU A 381 21.18 -0.95 -2.25
CA GLU A 381 21.56 -2.01 -3.20
C GLU A 381 20.88 -3.32 -2.81
N ALA A 382 20.99 -3.74 -1.55
CA ALA A 382 20.34 -4.97 -1.08
C ALA A 382 18.80 -4.89 -1.16
N ALA A 383 18.23 -3.70 -0.98
CA ALA A 383 16.78 -3.44 -1.02
C ALA A 383 16.13 -3.56 -2.40
N LYS A 384 16.91 -3.64 -3.49
CA LYS A 384 16.39 -3.71 -4.86
C LYS A 384 15.51 -4.94 -5.06
N VAL A 385 14.40 -4.75 -5.79
CA VAL A 385 13.47 -5.82 -6.18
C VAL A 385 14.22 -7.01 -6.78
N GLU A 386 15.13 -6.76 -7.73
CA GLU A 386 15.88 -7.84 -8.38
C GLU A 386 16.82 -8.59 -7.44
N ASN A 387 17.38 -7.94 -6.42
CA ASN A 387 18.30 -8.57 -5.47
C ASN A 387 17.53 -9.44 -4.47
N LEU A 388 16.41 -8.94 -3.94
CA LEU A 388 15.49 -9.73 -3.12
C LEU A 388 14.97 -10.94 -3.90
N ALA A 389 14.50 -10.71 -5.12
CA ALA A 389 13.96 -11.74 -5.99
C ALA A 389 14.97 -12.87 -6.31
N ARG A 390 16.27 -12.58 -6.43
CA ARG A 390 17.31 -13.60 -6.64
C ARG A 390 17.51 -14.49 -5.42
N ARG A 391 17.33 -13.96 -4.21
CA ARG A 391 17.52 -14.67 -2.94
C ARG A 391 16.33 -15.54 -2.54
N PHE A 392 15.23 -15.50 -3.30
CA PHE A 392 13.98 -16.17 -2.94
C PHE A 392 14.14 -17.66 -2.61
N GLU A 393 14.74 -18.45 -3.51
CA GLU A 393 14.85 -19.90 -3.28
C GLU A 393 15.77 -20.22 -2.11
N ASP A 394 16.89 -19.49 -1.96
CA ASP A 394 17.82 -19.69 -0.86
C ASP A 394 17.13 -19.43 0.50
N VAL A 395 16.36 -18.34 0.60
CA VAL A 395 15.62 -17.98 1.81
C VAL A 395 14.47 -18.96 2.06
N ALA A 396 13.75 -19.38 1.02
CA ALA A 396 12.65 -20.34 1.16
C ALA A 396 13.14 -21.71 1.64
N LEU A 397 14.25 -22.20 1.08
CA LEU A 397 14.88 -23.45 1.54
C LEU A 397 15.33 -23.35 2.99
N PHE A 398 15.99 -22.24 3.36
CA PHE A 398 16.45 -22.03 4.73
C PHE A 398 15.28 -22.03 5.72
N SER A 399 14.19 -21.31 5.40
CA SER A 399 12.96 -21.28 6.21
C SER A 399 12.35 -22.67 6.40
N ASP A 400 12.29 -23.48 5.34
CA ASP A 400 11.79 -24.85 5.40
C ASP A 400 12.64 -25.72 6.35
N PHE A 401 13.97 -25.56 6.35
CA PHE A 401 14.85 -26.30 7.26
C PHE A 401 14.68 -25.88 8.72
N THR A 402 14.66 -24.58 9.01
CA THR A 402 14.56 -24.11 10.40
C THR A 402 13.20 -24.40 11.04
N THR A 403 12.12 -24.40 10.25
CA THR A 403 10.76 -24.69 10.77
C THR A 403 10.55 -26.19 11.05
N MET A 404 11.20 -27.07 10.29
CA MET A 404 11.19 -28.52 10.57
C MET A 404 11.83 -28.85 11.91
N ASP A 405 12.98 -28.24 12.23
CA ASP A 405 13.67 -28.46 13.50
C ASP A 405 12.84 -27.98 14.70
N ASP A 406 12.12 -26.86 14.57
CA ASP A 406 11.22 -26.34 15.61
C ASP A 406 9.99 -27.24 15.83
N GLU A 407 9.39 -27.76 14.75
CA GLU A 407 8.29 -28.72 14.83
C GLU A 407 8.74 -30.04 15.44
N GLU A 408 9.93 -30.52 15.09
CA GLU A 408 10.52 -31.75 15.62
C GLU A 408 10.84 -31.58 17.11
N ALA A 409 11.43 -30.45 17.51
CA ALA A 409 11.67 -30.09 18.91
C ALA A 409 10.36 -30.01 19.73
N ARG A 410 9.29 -29.39 19.18
CA ARG A 410 7.96 -29.36 19.82
C ARG A 410 7.31 -30.74 19.88
N ARG A 411 7.63 -31.63 18.93
CA ARG A 411 7.15 -33.02 18.93
C ARG A 411 7.86 -33.82 20.01
N PHE A 412 9.16 -33.65 20.19
CA PHE A 412 9.92 -34.25 21.29
C PHE A 412 9.44 -33.75 22.66
N GLN A 413 9.20 -32.45 22.83
CA GLN A 413 8.65 -31.90 24.08
C GLN A 413 7.24 -32.43 24.41
N ARG A 414 6.40 -32.67 23.40
CA ARG A 414 5.08 -33.31 23.60
C ARG A 414 5.15 -34.80 23.94
N ILE A 415 6.22 -35.48 23.53
CA ILE A 415 6.47 -36.89 23.88
C ILE A 415 7.01 -37.01 25.31
N GLU A 416 7.71 -35.97 25.82
CA GLU A 416 8.25 -35.94 27.18
C GLU A 416 7.28 -35.49 28.27
N THR A 417 6.05 -35.08 27.94
CA THR A 417 4.95 -34.95 28.89
C THR A 417 4.05 -36.18 28.81
N PRO A 418 4.22 -37.19 29.68
CA PRO A 418 3.28 -38.30 29.73
C PRO A 418 1.97 -37.79 30.32
N ASP A 419 0.88 -38.08 29.63
CA ASP A 419 -0.45 -38.12 30.23
C ASP A 419 -0.39 -39.02 31.47
N GLY A 420 -0.71 -38.45 32.64
CA GLY A 420 -1.04 -39.20 33.85
C GLY A 420 0.02 -39.20 34.96
N ALA A 421 -0.15 -38.28 35.91
CA ALA A 421 0.05 -38.56 37.31
C ALA A 421 -0.90 -37.68 38.15
N GLU A 422 -2.04 -38.28 38.49
CA GLU A 422 -3.09 -37.95 39.48
C GLU A 422 -3.85 -36.62 39.42
#